data_AF-A0A2W6PCG5-F1
#
_entry.id   AF-A0A2W6PCG5-F1
#
_cell.length_a   1.000
_cell.length_b   1.000
_cell.length_c   1.000
_cell.angle_alpha   90.00
_cell.angle_beta   90.00
_cell.angle_gamma   90.00
#
_symmetry.space_group_name_H-M   'P 1'
#
loop_
_entity.id
_entity.type
_entity.pdbx_description
1 polymer ?
#
loop_
_entity_poly.entity_id
_entity_poly.type
_entity_poly.pdbx_seq_one_letter_code
_entity_poly.pdbx_strand_id
1 'polypeptide(L)'
;MNWSENLTLLIIAGIVLLLLLTWIIRRIIYRGQRIRSEANPQKITIKDIDQMQDGSEFELYLYNLLDQLGYDEVHKTTGSRDFGADLVFVDRLGRRSVVQAKRYGANHPVGLGAVQEIYTSMRYYEAERSIVLTSARYTESCRILAAVNGVKLLDREDLMELIRLFKSRRLDEALELIEEDDHEPIETWQSRRRRT
;
A
#
# COMPACT_ATOMS: atom_id res chain seq x y z
N MET A 1 -37.20 36.98 30.14
CA MET A 1 -36.29 36.05 29.43
C MET A 1 -35.89 36.75 28.13
N ASN A 2 -34.65 37.23 28.04
CA ASN A 2 -34.21 38.15 26.98
C ASN A 2 -33.93 37.36 25.70
N TRP A 3 -34.95 37.29 24.83
CA TRP A 3 -34.88 36.58 23.55
C TRP A 3 -33.72 37.05 22.66
N SER A 4 -33.35 38.33 22.73
CA SER A 4 -32.21 38.90 22.02
C SER A 4 -30.88 38.33 22.51
N GLU A 5 -30.68 38.19 23.82
CA GLU A 5 -29.45 37.62 24.41
C GLU A 5 -29.27 36.15 24.02
N ASN A 6 -30.34 35.35 24.11
CA ASN A 6 -30.32 33.94 23.68
C ASN A 6 -30.01 33.80 22.18
N LEU A 7 -30.57 34.68 21.34
CA LEU A 7 -30.30 34.68 19.90
C LEU A 7 -28.83 35.02 19.61
N THR A 8 -28.25 36.01 20.29
CA THR A 8 -26.84 36.36 20.12
C THR A 8 -25.91 35.21 20.52
N LEU A 9 -26.20 34.51 21.62
CA LEU A 9 -25.41 33.35 22.06
C LEU A 9 -25.46 32.20 21.05
N LEU A 10 -26.63 31.92 20.45
CA LEU A 10 -26.78 30.90 19.42
C LEU A 10 -25.99 31.22 18.14
N ILE A 11 -25.98 32.49 17.72
CA ILE A 11 -25.21 32.94 16.55
C ILE A 11 -23.71 32.78 16.81
N ILE A 12 -23.22 33.21 17.98
CA ILE A 12 -21.80 33.08 18.35
C ILE A 12 -21.40 31.60 18.41
N ALA A 13 -22.23 30.74 19.03
CA ALA A 13 -21.98 29.31 19.07
C ALA A 13 -21.90 28.68 17.67
N GLY A 14 -22.79 29.08 16.75
CA GLY A 14 -22.76 28.64 15.35
C GLY A 14 -21.48 29.06 14.61
N ILE A 15 -21.02 30.30 14.80
CA ILE A 15 -19.77 30.80 14.21
C ILE A 15 -18.57 30.03 14.77
N VAL A 16 -18.50 29.83 16.08
CA VAL A 16 -17.42 29.06 16.72
C VAL A 16 -17.40 27.61 16.21
N LEU A 17 -18.57 26.99 16.08
CA LEU A 17 -18.69 25.63 15.53
C LEU A 17 -18.19 25.56 14.07
N LEU A 18 -18.56 26.54 13.23
CA LEU A 18 -18.10 26.64 11.84
C LEU A 18 -16.57 26.84 11.76
N LEU A 19 -16.01 27.70 12.60
CA LEU A 19 -14.56 27.92 12.67
C LEU A 19 -13.81 26.67 13.14
N LEU A 20 -14.33 25.94 14.12
CA LEU A 20 -13.78 24.65 14.54
C LEU A 20 -13.85 23.62 13.43
N LEU A 21 -14.98 23.54 12.72
CA LEU A 21 -15.17 22.59 11.62
C LEU A 21 -14.20 22.86 10.47
N THR A 22 -14.07 24.13 10.07
CA THR A 22 -13.12 24.54 9.01
C THR A 22 -11.68 24.33 9.44
N TRP A 23 -11.33 24.56 10.71
CA TRP A 23 -10.01 24.26 11.25
C TRP A 23 -9.71 22.76 11.22
N ILE A 24 -10.67 21.90 11.61
CA ILE A 24 -10.53 20.44 11.53
C ILE A 24 -10.35 19.98 10.08
N ILE A 25 -11.20 20.45 9.17
CA ILE A 25 -11.13 20.11 7.73
C ILE A 25 -9.80 20.56 7.14
N ARG A 26 -9.38 21.81 7.39
CA ARG A 26 -8.06 22.31 6.98
C ARG A 26 -6.94 21.46 7.55
N ARG A 27 -7.00 21.11 8.83
CA ARG A 27 -5.99 20.27 9.49
C ARG A 27 -5.90 18.88 8.85
N ILE A 28 -7.02 18.30 8.41
CA ILE A 28 -7.06 17.03 7.69
C ILE A 28 -6.47 17.17 6.28
N ILE A 29 -6.90 18.17 5.51
CA ILE A 29 -6.45 18.39 4.12
C ILE A 29 -4.96 18.77 4.06
N TYR A 30 -4.51 19.71 4.89
CA TYR A 30 -3.11 20.13 4.94
C TYR A 30 -2.18 18.99 5.39
N ARG A 31 -2.68 18.03 6.17
CA ARG A 31 -1.91 16.81 6.52
C ARG A 31 -1.72 15.89 5.33
N GLY A 32 -2.76 15.61 4.55
CA GLY A 32 -2.64 14.80 3.32
C GLY A 32 -1.72 15.47 2.29
N GLN A 33 -1.83 16.79 2.10
CA GLN A 33 -0.92 17.55 1.24
C GLN A 33 0.54 17.48 1.70
N ARG A 34 0.79 17.51 3.02
CA ARG A 34 2.14 17.42 3.58
C ARG A 34 2.79 16.06 3.32
N ILE A 35 2.05 14.96 3.46
CA ILE A 35 2.54 13.60 3.15
C ILE A 35 2.91 13.49 1.67
N ARG A 36 2.07 14.05 0.78
CA ARG A 36 2.34 14.10 -0.66
C ARG A 36 3.54 14.96 -1.04
N SER A 37 3.81 16.07 -0.35
CA SER A 37 4.92 16.98 -0.66
C SER A 37 6.26 16.59 -0.03
N GLU A 38 6.24 15.86 1.09
CA GLU A 38 7.44 15.45 1.85
C GLU A 38 7.75 13.94 1.70
N ALA A 39 7.34 13.28 0.60
CA ALA A 39 7.36 11.81 0.40
C ALA A 39 8.75 11.13 0.42
N ASN A 40 9.72 11.70 1.13
CA ASN A 40 10.92 11.04 1.58
C ASN A 40 10.55 9.84 2.47
N PRO A 41 10.73 8.60 1.99
CA PRO A 41 10.37 7.39 2.71
C PRO A 41 11.13 7.24 4.03
N GLN A 42 12.27 7.93 4.21
CA GLN A 42 13.04 7.87 5.46
C GLN A 42 12.33 8.47 6.68
N LYS A 43 11.39 9.39 6.45
CA LYS A 43 10.62 10.01 7.54
C LYS A 43 9.33 9.28 7.85
N ILE A 44 8.82 8.49 6.91
CA ILE A 44 7.50 7.85 7.01
C ILE A 44 7.59 6.57 7.86
N THR A 45 6.66 6.41 8.80
CA THR A 45 6.52 5.22 9.65
C THR A 45 5.26 4.45 9.30
N ILE A 46 5.10 3.24 9.84
CA ILE A 46 3.86 2.48 9.69
C ILE A 46 2.65 3.24 10.25
N LYS A 47 2.83 4.06 11.30
CA LYS A 47 1.75 4.89 11.86
C LYS A 47 1.32 6.03 10.94
N ASP A 48 2.21 6.49 10.07
CA ASP A 48 1.89 7.50 9.06
C ASP A 48 1.12 6.85 7.91
N ILE A 49 1.52 5.64 7.50
CA ILE A 49 0.78 4.80 6.53
C ILE A 49 -0.64 4.45 7.04
N ASP A 50 -0.76 4.19 8.34
CA ASP A 50 -2.05 3.97 9.01
C ASP A 50 -2.96 5.22 9.02
N GLN A 51 -2.42 6.41 8.73
CA GLN A 51 -3.17 7.65 8.62
C GLN A 51 -3.44 8.10 7.18
N MET A 52 -2.84 7.44 6.17
CA MET A 52 -3.09 7.73 4.76
C MET A 52 -4.58 7.52 4.44
N GLN A 53 -5.19 8.52 3.79
CA GLN A 53 -6.63 8.53 3.55
C GLN A 53 -7.04 7.79 2.28
N ASP A 54 -6.13 7.70 1.31
CA ASP A 54 -6.36 7.04 0.02
C ASP A 54 -5.21 6.07 -0.35
N GLY A 55 -5.44 5.26 -1.37
CA GLY A 55 -4.41 4.36 -1.92
C GLY A 55 -3.27 5.11 -2.59
N SER A 56 -3.54 6.26 -3.20
CA SER A 56 -2.55 7.02 -3.98
C SER A 56 -1.39 7.56 -3.13
N GLU A 57 -1.63 7.93 -1.87
CA GLU A 57 -0.55 8.28 -0.93
C GLU A 57 0.36 7.08 -0.63
N PHE A 58 -0.22 5.88 -0.50
CA PHE A 58 0.54 4.66 -0.27
C PHE A 58 1.33 4.23 -1.50
N GLU A 59 0.72 4.30 -2.68
CA GLU A 59 1.40 4.09 -3.97
C GLU A 59 2.58 5.05 -4.14
N LEU A 60 2.40 6.34 -3.83
CA LEU A 60 3.47 7.34 -3.91
C LEU A 60 4.58 7.05 -2.90
N TYR A 61 4.24 6.63 -1.68
CA TYR A 61 5.23 6.22 -0.70
C TYR A 61 6.08 5.04 -1.21
N LEU A 62 5.43 4.00 -1.72
CA LEU A 62 6.11 2.81 -2.25
C LEU A 62 6.96 3.14 -3.48
N TYR A 63 6.46 4.01 -4.38
CA TYR A 63 7.24 4.53 -5.49
C TYR A 63 8.58 5.12 -5.03
N ASN A 64 8.53 6.06 -4.08
CA ASN A 64 9.74 6.70 -3.57
C ASN A 64 10.64 5.73 -2.78
N LEU A 65 10.05 4.73 -2.11
CA LEU A 65 10.81 3.70 -1.41
C LEU A 65 11.60 2.83 -2.39
N LEU A 66 10.96 2.35 -3.45
CA LEU A 66 11.60 1.52 -4.48
C LEU A 66 12.68 2.30 -5.24
N ASP A 67 12.39 3.55 -5.60
CA ASP A 67 13.36 4.46 -6.23
C ASP A 67 14.60 4.67 -5.34
N GLN A 68 14.40 4.91 -4.04
CA GLN A 68 15.51 5.11 -3.10
C GLN A 68 16.21 3.81 -2.65
N LEU A 69 15.58 2.65 -2.84
CA LEU A 69 16.24 1.35 -2.72
C LEU A 69 17.21 1.09 -3.88
N GLY A 70 17.09 1.84 -4.98
CA GLY A 70 17.98 1.77 -6.13
C GLY A 70 17.51 0.80 -7.21
N TYR A 71 16.21 0.51 -7.29
CA TYR A 71 15.65 -0.22 -8.42
C TYR A 71 15.69 0.61 -9.71
N ASP A 72 15.80 -0.07 -10.85
CA ASP A 72 15.81 0.56 -12.16
C ASP A 72 14.38 0.74 -12.70
N GLU A 73 14.19 1.73 -13.59
CA GLU A 73 12.93 1.97 -14.31
C GLU A 73 11.68 2.00 -13.41
N VAL A 74 11.78 2.62 -12.24
CA VAL A 74 10.65 2.72 -11.30
C VAL A 74 9.60 3.68 -11.86
N HIS A 75 8.39 3.17 -12.04
CA HIS A 75 7.26 3.91 -12.57
C HIS A 75 6.01 3.70 -11.72
N LYS A 76 5.32 4.79 -11.42
CA LYS A 76 3.95 4.74 -10.91
C LYS A 76 2.98 4.73 -12.09
N THR A 77 2.04 3.79 -12.10
CA THR A 77 0.98 3.77 -13.11
C THR A 77 -0.07 4.83 -12.76
N THR A 78 -0.71 5.41 -13.77
CA THR A 78 -1.69 6.48 -13.58
C THR A 78 -3.00 6.20 -14.30
N GLY A 79 -4.11 6.24 -13.56
CA GLY A 79 -5.47 6.40 -14.09
C GLY A 79 -6.19 5.09 -14.41
N SER A 80 -7.36 5.20 -15.05
CA SER A 80 -8.31 4.11 -15.38
C SER A 80 -7.81 3.06 -16.39
N ARG A 81 -6.49 2.97 -16.59
CA ARG A 81 -5.78 2.11 -17.54
C ARG A 81 -4.55 1.46 -16.88
N ASP A 82 -4.57 1.33 -15.55
CA ASP A 82 -3.50 0.68 -14.78
C ASP A 82 -3.44 -0.85 -15.00
N PHE A 83 -4.46 -1.41 -15.66
CA PHE A 83 -4.63 -2.85 -15.92
C PHE A 83 -4.55 -3.74 -14.67
N GLY A 84 -4.56 -3.15 -13.46
CA GLY A 84 -4.44 -3.85 -12.18
C GLY A 84 -3.03 -3.87 -11.56
N ALA A 85 -2.11 -2.99 -11.98
CA ALA A 85 -0.82 -2.77 -11.30
C ALA A 85 -0.60 -1.29 -11.00
N ASP A 86 -0.10 -0.97 -9.80
CA ASP A 86 0.12 0.39 -9.32
C ASP A 86 1.55 0.89 -9.56
N LEU A 87 2.54 -0.02 -9.54
CA LEU A 87 3.95 0.29 -9.77
C LEU A 87 4.59 -0.75 -10.70
N VAL A 88 5.62 -0.32 -11.42
CA VAL A 88 6.49 -1.17 -12.24
C VAL A 88 7.94 -0.80 -11.95
N PHE A 89 8.83 -1.78 -11.90
CA PHE A 89 10.28 -1.57 -11.78
C PHE A 89 11.05 -2.74 -12.39
N VAL A 90 12.36 -2.58 -12.56
CA VAL A 90 13.30 -3.64 -12.95
C VAL A 90 14.14 -4.02 -11.74
N ASP A 91 14.14 -5.32 -11.40
CA ASP A 91 14.86 -5.86 -10.25
C ASP A 91 16.37 -6.03 -10.49
N ARG A 92 17.14 -6.44 -9.47
CA ARG A 92 18.60 -6.61 -9.60
C ARG A 92 19.02 -7.69 -10.60
N LEU A 93 18.11 -8.58 -11.00
CA LEU A 93 18.35 -9.60 -12.01
C LEU A 93 17.92 -9.15 -13.42
N GLY A 94 17.52 -7.88 -13.58
CA GLY A 94 17.06 -7.33 -14.85
C GLY A 94 15.64 -7.72 -15.22
N ARG A 95 14.86 -8.28 -14.28
CA ARG A 95 13.50 -8.75 -14.54
C ARG A 95 12.51 -7.64 -14.21
N ARG A 96 11.56 -7.43 -15.12
CA ARG A 96 10.47 -6.49 -14.89
C ARG A 96 9.49 -7.07 -13.86
N SER A 97 9.17 -6.27 -12.86
CA SER A 97 8.27 -6.58 -11.76
C SER A 97 7.10 -5.60 -11.73
N VAL A 98 5.90 -6.11 -11.46
CA VAL A 98 4.70 -5.29 -11.22
C VAL A 98 4.25 -5.42 -9.77
N VAL A 99 3.79 -4.30 -9.19
CA VAL A 99 3.30 -4.24 -7.81
C VAL A 99 1.86 -3.74 -7.79
N GLN A 100 0.99 -4.46 -7.09
CA GLN A 100 -0.29 -3.94 -6.63
C GLN A 100 -0.16 -3.52 -5.17
N ALA A 101 -0.41 -2.25 -4.88
CA ALA A 101 -0.43 -1.68 -3.55
C ALA A 101 -1.85 -1.70 -2.98
N LYS A 102 -2.06 -2.36 -1.84
CA LYS A 102 -3.35 -2.34 -1.13
C LYS A 102 -3.21 -1.66 0.22
N ARG A 103 -3.66 -0.40 0.31
CA ARG A 103 -3.74 0.31 1.59
C ARG A 103 -5.04 -0.04 2.30
N TYR A 104 -5.00 -0.96 3.26
CA TYR A 104 -6.14 -1.31 4.14
C TYR A 104 -5.78 -1.17 5.62
N GLY A 105 -6.82 -1.04 6.47
CA GLY A 105 -6.64 -1.09 7.92
C GLY A 105 -6.34 -2.51 8.39
N ALA A 106 -5.61 -2.66 9.50
CA ALA A 106 -5.14 -3.96 10.01
C ALA A 106 -6.25 -5.02 10.22
N ASN A 107 -7.51 -4.59 10.43
CA ASN A 107 -8.67 -5.48 10.61
C ASN A 107 -9.41 -5.82 9.31
N HIS A 108 -8.91 -5.37 8.15
CA HIS A 108 -9.53 -5.59 6.85
C HIS A 108 -8.55 -6.35 5.96
N PRO A 109 -8.56 -7.70 6.00
CA PRO A 109 -7.59 -8.49 5.27
C PRO A 109 -7.81 -8.39 3.75
N VAL A 110 -6.70 -8.46 3.01
CA VAL A 110 -6.71 -8.50 1.54
C VAL A 110 -7.14 -9.89 1.06
N GLY A 111 -8.14 -9.91 0.18
CA GLY A 111 -8.65 -11.13 -0.43
C GLY A 111 -8.03 -11.45 -1.80
N LEU A 112 -8.46 -12.58 -2.37
CA LEU A 112 -7.95 -13.14 -3.63
C LEU A 112 -8.02 -12.23 -4.85
N GLY A 113 -8.91 -11.21 -4.85
CA GLY A 113 -9.04 -10.27 -5.96
C GLY A 113 -7.72 -9.55 -6.28
N ALA A 114 -6.93 -9.21 -5.26
CA ALA A 114 -5.64 -8.56 -5.47
C ALA A 114 -4.66 -9.44 -6.27
N VAL A 115 -4.67 -10.75 -6.02
CA VAL A 115 -3.85 -11.72 -6.75
C VAL A 115 -4.34 -11.89 -8.19
N GLN A 116 -5.67 -11.94 -8.38
CA GLN A 116 -6.27 -12.04 -9.70
C GLN A 116 -5.93 -10.83 -10.58
N GLU A 117 -6.03 -9.62 -10.03
CA GLU A 117 -5.71 -8.36 -10.70
C GLU A 117 -4.23 -8.28 -11.11
N ILE A 118 -3.31 -8.53 -10.18
CA ILE A 118 -1.88 -8.36 -10.48
C ILE A 118 -1.35 -9.46 -11.42
N TYR A 119 -1.86 -10.68 -11.29
CA TYR A 119 -1.45 -11.79 -12.14
C TYR A 119 -1.83 -11.55 -13.60
N THR A 120 -3.02 -11.01 -13.87
CA THR A 120 -3.42 -10.64 -15.24
C THR A 120 -2.64 -9.42 -15.74
N SER A 121 -2.28 -8.50 -14.87
CA SER A 121 -1.48 -7.30 -15.20
C SER A 121 -0.10 -7.65 -15.74
N MET A 122 0.56 -8.69 -15.22
CA MET A 122 1.93 -9.06 -15.62
C MET A 122 2.09 -9.12 -17.15
N ARG A 123 1.12 -9.71 -17.85
CA ARG A 123 1.19 -9.86 -19.32
C ARG A 123 1.10 -8.53 -20.06
N TYR A 124 0.31 -7.59 -19.56
CA TYR A 124 0.20 -6.26 -20.15
C TYR A 124 1.52 -5.49 -20.03
N TYR A 125 2.20 -5.63 -18.89
CA TYR A 125 3.48 -4.97 -18.64
C TYR A 125 4.69 -5.79 -19.10
N GLU A 126 4.50 -6.98 -19.68
CA GLU A 126 5.58 -7.94 -20.00
C GLU A 126 6.51 -8.20 -18.80
N ALA A 127 5.92 -8.29 -17.60
CA ALA A 127 6.63 -8.56 -16.37
C ALA A 127 6.82 -10.06 -16.12
N GLU A 128 7.93 -10.39 -15.46
CA GLU A 128 8.26 -11.76 -15.03
C GLU A 128 7.86 -12.02 -13.58
N ARG A 129 7.71 -10.96 -12.78
CA ARG A 129 7.29 -11.05 -11.37
C ARG A 129 6.09 -10.17 -11.10
N SER A 130 5.22 -10.65 -10.23
CA SER A 130 4.10 -9.91 -9.65
C SER A 130 4.18 -9.93 -8.14
N ILE A 131 3.90 -8.77 -7.53
CA ILE A 131 3.95 -8.56 -6.09
C ILE A 131 2.64 -7.91 -5.67
N VAL A 132 2.01 -8.44 -4.63
CA VAL A 132 1.01 -7.66 -3.88
C VAL A 132 1.67 -7.19 -2.60
N LEU A 133 1.60 -5.89 -2.34
CA LEU A 133 2.15 -5.27 -1.14
C LEU A 133 1.01 -4.55 -0.40
N THR A 134 0.82 -4.84 0.88
CA THR A 134 -0.29 -4.30 1.67
C THR A 134 0.14 -3.75 3.03
N SER A 135 -0.65 -2.82 3.57
CA SER A 135 -0.55 -2.36 4.96
C SER A 135 -1.35 -3.21 5.97
N ALA A 136 -2.01 -4.28 5.49
CA ALA A 136 -2.83 -5.20 6.27
C ALA A 136 -2.31 -6.64 6.17
N ARG A 137 -3.14 -7.63 6.50
CA ARG A 137 -2.81 -9.06 6.33
C ARG A 137 -3.57 -9.66 5.15
N TYR A 138 -3.12 -10.80 4.65
CA TYR A 138 -3.83 -11.58 3.63
C TYR A 138 -4.80 -12.59 4.25
N THR A 139 -5.89 -12.88 3.55
CA THR A 139 -6.70 -14.07 3.84
C THR A 139 -5.95 -15.34 3.45
N GLU A 140 -6.32 -16.46 4.07
CA GLU A 140 -5.73 -17.77 3.72
C GLU A 140 -5.93 -18.14 2.25
N SER A 141 -7.14 -17.88 1.73
CA SER A 141 -7.45 -18.08 0.31
C SER A 141 -6.58 -17.23 -0.62
N CYS A 142 -6.19 -16.02 -0.19
CA CYS A 142 -5.29 -15.15 -0.94
C CYS A 142 -3.88 -15.74 -1.00
N ARG A 143 -3.35 -16.23 0.13
CA ARG A 143 -2.03 -16.90 0.19
C ARG A 143 -1.97 -18.13 -0.71
N ILE A 144 -2.97 -19.00 -0.61
CA ILE A 144 -3.07 -20.20 -1.47
C ILE A 144 -3.06 -19.82 -2.95
N LEU A 145 -3.86 -18.83 -3.36
CA LEU A 145 -3.94 -18.43 -4.76
C LEU A 145 -2.65 -17.77 -5.24
N ALA A 146 -2.03 -16.92 -4.41
CA ALA A 146 -0.79 -16.24 -4.73
C ALA A 146 0.32 -17.25 -5.00
N ALA A 147 0.50 -18.20 -4.09
CA ALA A 147 1.56 -19.17 -4.21
C ALA A 147 1.35 -20.12 -5.42
N VAL A 148 0.10 -20.48 -5.79
CA VAL A 148 -0.18 -21.28 -7.01
C VAL A 148 0.19 -20.52 -8.29
N ASN A 149 0.06 -19.19 -8.27
CA ASN A 149 0.34 -18.33 -9.42
C ASN A 149 1.74 -17.68 -9.38
N GLY A 150 2.57 -17.98 -8.37
CA GLY A 150 3.88 -17.36 -8.19
C GLY A 150 3.82 -15.86 -7.91
N VAL A 151 2.74 -15.37 -7.29
CA VAL A 151 2.62 -13.97 -6.86
C VAL A 151 3.25 -13.81 -5.49
N LYS A 152 4.25 -12.92 -5.37
CA LYS A 152 4.89 -12.59 -4.08
C LYS A 152 3.90 -11.80 -3.22
N LEU A 153 3.75 -12.19 -1.97
CA LEU A 153 2.95 -11.45 -0.99
C LEU A 153 3.87 -10.77 0.01
N LEU A 154 3.74 -9.45 0.12
CA LEU A 154 4.36 -8.65 1.19
C LEU A 154 3.25 -8.06 2.03
N ASP A 155 3.10 -8.54 3.27
CA ASP A 155 2.07 -8.08 4.19
C ASP A 155 2.55 -6.95 5.10
N ARG A 156 1.74 -6.62 6.11
CA ARG A 156 2.04 -5.52 7.03
C ARG A 156 3.37 -5.75 7.77
N GLU A 157 3.61 -6.98 8.20
CA GLU A 157 4.82 -7.35 8.93
C GLU A 157 6.05 -7.21 8.02
N ASP A 158 5.95 -7.65 6.76
CA ASP A 158 6.99 -7.46 5.75
C ASP A 158 7.23 -5.97 5.44
N LEU A 159 6.16 -5.18 5.31
CA LEU A 159 6.25 -3.74 5.10
C LEU A 159 6.95 -3.03 6.27
N MET A 160 6.64 -3.42 7.50
CA MET A 160 7.31 -2.89 8.69
C MET A 160 8.80 -3.23 8.70
N GLU A 161 9.14 -4.44 8.30
CA GLU A 161 10.53 -4.89 8.19
C GLU A 161 11.27 -4.16 7.06
N LEU A 162 10.64 -4.00 5.90
CA LEU A 162 11.17 -3.24 4.78
C LEU A 162 11.48 -1.79 5.18
N ILE A 163 10.55 -1.13 5.89
CA ILE A 163 10.77 0.21 6.46
C ILE A 163 11.99 0.22 7.39
N ARG A 164 12.12 -0.79 8.25
CA ARG A 164 13.20 -0.88 9.23
C ARG A 164 14.56 -1.07 8.53
N LEU A 165 14.63 -1.99 7.57
CA LEU A 165 15.85 -2.28 6.80
C LEU A 165 16.29 -1.05 5.99
N PHE A 166 15.36 -0.41 5.30
CA PHE A 166 15.61 0.81 4.55
C PHE A 166 16.15 1.96 5.42
N LYS A 167 15.52 2.20 6.58
CA LYS A 167 15.96 3.24 7.53
C LYS A 167 17.31 2.96 8.17
N SER A 168 17.62 1.68 8.38
CA SER A 168 18.92 1.24 8.91
C SER A 168 20.00 1.09 7.84
N ARG A 169 19.73 1.49 6.59
CA ARG A 169 20.65 1.40 5.44
C ARG A 169 21.10 -0.03 5.11
N ARG A 170 20.30 -1.02 5.48
CA ARG A 170 20.49 -2.45 5.14
C ARG A 170 19.79 -2.74 3.82
N LEU A 171 20.27 -2.10 2.74
CA LEU A 171 19.55 -2.12 1.46
C LEU A 171 19.55 -3.50 0.82
N ASP A 172 20.65 -4.25 0.90
CA ASP A 172 20.71 -5.59 0.31
C ASP A 172 19.66 -6.55 0.87
N GLU A 173 19.43 -6.51 2.18
CA GLU A 173 18.40 -7.32 2.84
C GLU A 173 16.98 -6.84 2.50
N ALA A 174 16.79 -5.53 2.32
CA ALA A 174 15.52 -4.97 1.88
C ALA A 174 15.18 -5.43 0.44
N LEU A 175 16.18 -5.43 -0.44
CA LEU A 175 16.06 -5.91 -1.82
C LEU A 175 15.81 -7.43 -1.85
N GLU A 176 16.52 -8.19 -1.02
CA GLU A 176 16.31 -9.64 -0.86
C GLU A 176 14.88 -9.96 -0.41
N LEU A 177 14.35 -9.25 0.60
CA LEU A 177 12.97 -9.42 1.07
C LEU A 177 11.93 -9.26 -0.05
N ILE A 178 12.16 -8.32 -0.98
CA ILE A 178 11.27 -8.08 -2.14
C ILE A 178 11.46 -9.13 -3.23
N GLU A 179 12.71 -9.53 -3.50
CA GLU A 179 13.09 -10.37 -4.65
C GLU A 179 13.03 -11.88 -4.37
N GLU A 180 13.04 -12.30 -3.10
CA GLU A 180 13.02 -13.71 -2.71
C GLU A 180 11.74 -14.40 -3.19
N ASP A 181 11.91 -15.55 -3.86
CA ASP A 181 10.81 -16.40 -4.30
C ASP A 181 10.10 -17.00 -3.08
N ASP A 182 8.76 -16.88 -3.02
CA ASP A 182 8.00 -17.58 -1.99
C ASP A 182 8.04 -19.09 -2.29
N HIS A 183 8.75 -19.83 -1.45
CA HIS A 183 8.95 -21.27 -1.57
C HIS A 183 7.96 -22.11 -0.73
N GLU A 184 6.86 -21.53 -0.24
CA GLU A 184 5.92 -22.31 0.57
C GLU A 184 5.35 -23.50 -0.24
N PRO A 185 5.50 -24.75 0.24
CA PRO A 185 4.89 -25.91 -0.40
C PRO A 185 3.37 -25.84 -0.22
N ILE A 186 2.63 -25.65 -1.31
CA ILE A 186 1.16 -25.54 -1.25
C ILE A 186 0.51 -26.88 -1.53
N GLU A 187 -0.49 -27.24 -0.72
CA GLU A 187 -1.44 -28.28 -1.09
C GLU A 187 -2.37 -27.82 -2.23
N THR A 188 -2.10 -28.29 -3.44
CA THR A 188 -2.98 -28.10 -4.60
C THR A 188 -4.23 -28.99 -4.55
N TRP A 189 -5.25 -28.70 -5.38
CA TRP A 189 -6.41 -29.58 -5.52
C TRP A 189 -6.04 -31.04 -5.85
N GLN A 190 -4.97 -31.23 -6.63
CA GLN A 190 -4.45 -32.56 -6.96
C GLN A 190 -3.81 -33.25 -5.75
N SER A 191 -3.12 -32.52 -4.86
CA SER A 191 -2.54 -33.13 -3.65
C SER A 191 -3.62 -33.55 -2.66
N ARG A 192 -4.72 -32.79 -2.56
CA ARG A 192 -5.89 -33.13 -1.72
C ARG A 192 -6.61 -34.39 -2.18
N ARG A 193 -6.81 -34.56 -3.50
CA ARG A 193 -7.47 -35.77 -4.07
C ARG A 193 -6.66 -37.05 -3.93
N ARG A 194 -5.33 -36.98 -3.79
CA ARG A 194 -4.49 -38.16 -3.61
C ARG A 194 -4.53 -38.72 -2.17
N ARG A 195 -5.15 -38.01 -1.22
CA ARG A 195 -5.27 -38.41 0.19
C ARG A 195 -6.64 -38.99 0.56
N THR A 196 -7.62 -38.95 -0.34
CA THR A 196 -8.98 -39.49 -0.19
C THR A 196 -9.17 -40.72 -1.04
#